data_AF-A0AAJ2UMH8-F1
#
_entry.id   AF-A0AAJ2UMH8-F1
#
_cell.length_a   1.000
_cell.length_b   1.000
_cell.length_c   1.000
_cell.angle_alpha   90.00
_cell.angle_beta   90.00
_cell.angle_gamma   90.00
#
_symmetry.space_group_name_H-M   'P 1'
#
loop_
_entity.id
_entity.type
_entity.pdbx_description
1 polymer ?
#
loop_
_entity_poly.entity_id
_entity_poly.type
_entity_poly.pdbx_seq_one_letter_code
_entity_poly.pdbx_strand_id
1 'polypeptide(L)'
;MKPTTRGTLAAVVTGVAAAVGSSAAPAAAAGAVPVPLPLEAVEHSLNVKAPKLGGELPLLMPGAPEGGPKYVEGRLLPASALPQMPLGAALPGLKAETPLPRIVGEGFERVGVDAPAADLRTLTPGLNVETPLTAPDPAGLGVPSLKDPQVAVLPPLLRTAPTANLGLV
;
A
#
# COMPACT_ATOMS: atom_id res chain seq x y z
N MET A 1 40.75 -15.48 37.43
CA MET A 1 39.47 -14.85 37.84
C MET A 1 38.40 -15.37 36.87
N LYS A 2 37.42 -16.15 37.35
CA LYS A 2 36.36 -16.74 36.51
C LYS A 2 35.19 -15.75 36.42
N PRO A 3 34.80 -15.25 35.24
CA PRO A 3 33.65 -14.37 35.11
C PRO A 3 32.39 -15.20 35.32
N THR A 4 31.59 -14.79 36.29
CA THR A 4 30.35 -15.44 36.69
C THR A 4 29.28 -15.27 35.62
N THR A 5 28.68 -16.38 35.20
CA THR A 5 27.58 -16.60 34.25
C THR A 5 26.32 -15.73 34.47
N ARG A 6 26.26 -14.95 35.56
CA ARG A 6 25.15 -14.05 35.89
C ARG A 6 25.21 -12.70 35.17
N GLY A 7 26.40 -12.23 34.78
CA GLY A 7 26.55 -10.92 34.13
C GLY A 7 26.08 -10.90 32.66
N THR A 8 26.28 -12.01 31.95
CA THR A 8 25.90 -12.15 30.54
C THR A 8 24.40 -12.25 30.35
N LEU A 9 23.67 -12.84 31.28
CA LEU A 9 22.21 -12.98 31.19
C LEU A 9 21.50 -11.64 31.42
N ALA A 10 22.02 -10.81 32.32
CA ALA A 10 21.50 -9.46 32.54
C ALA A 10 21.68 -8.57 31.29
N ALA A 11 22.84 -8.65 30.62
CA ALA A 11 23.11 -7.90 29.39
C ALA A 11 22.25 -8.36 28.20
N VAL A 12 21.95 -9.66 28.10
CA VAL A 12 21.07 -10.19 27.05
C VAL A 12 19.61 -9.75 27.29
N VAL A 13 19.14 -9.75 28.54
CA VAL A 13 17.77 -9.34 28.87
C VAL A 13 17.56 -7.83 28.67
N THR A 14 18.54 -6.98 28.99
CA THR A 14 18.47 -5.54 28.66
C THR A 14 18.65 -5.26 27.17
N GLY A 15 19.44 -6.06 26.44
CA GLY A 15 19.58 -5.96 24.98
C GLY A 15 18.28 -6.30 24.22
N VAL A 16 17.57 -7.34 24.64
CA VAL A 16 16.27 -7.72 24.05
C VAL A 16 15.20 -6.66 24.37
N ALA A 17 15.21 -6.06 25.56
CA ALA A 17 14.29 -4.97 25.88
C ALA A 17 14.54 -3.70 25.07
N ALA A 18 15.79 -3.35 24.75
CA ALA A 18 16.12 -2.19 23.91
C ALA A 18 15.83 -2.41 22.41
N ALA A 19 16.00 -3.65 21.93
CA ALA A 19 15.66 -4.03 20.56
C ALA A 19 14.13 -4.11 20.32
N VAL A 20 13.35 -4.44 21.36
CA VAL A 20 11.88 -4.46 21.30
C VAL A 20 11.27 -3.08 21.65
N GLY A 21 11.95 -2.28 22.47
CA GLY A 21 11.47 -0.97 22.93
C GLY A 21 11.64 0.19 21.94
N SER A 22 12.40 0.01 20.85
CA SER A 22 12.59 1.04 19.82
C SER A 22 11.74 0.84 18.55
N SER A 23 10.97 -0.25 18.47
CA SER A 23 10.07 -0.55 17.34
C SER A 23 8.58 -0.61 17.73
N ALA A 24 8.24 -0.38 19.00
CA ALA A 24 6.86 -0.40 19.48
C ALA A 24 6.20 0.99 19.40
N ALA A 25 6.19 1.60 18.21
CA ALA A 25 5.10 2.51 17.88
C ALA A 25 3.90 1.63 17.50
N PRO A 26 2.70 1.85 18.07
CA PRO A 26 1.55 1.01 17.76
C PRO A 26 1.23 1.13 16.27
N ALA A 27 1.41 0.03 15.54
CA ALA A 27 1.07 -0.15 14.12
C ALA A 27 -0.43 -0.02 13.81
N ALA A 28 -1.24 0.45 14.77
CA ALA A 28 -2.67 0.71 14.61
C ALA A 28 -2.97 2.07 13.96
N ALA A 29 -1.98 2.96 13.81
CA ALA A 29 -2.16 4.31 13.27
C ALA A 29 -1.36 4.60 11.99
N ALA A 30 -0.44 3.72 11.58
CA ALA A 30 0.36 3.91 10.37
C ALA A 30 -0.10 2.91 9.30
N GLY A 31 -0.56 3.42 8.16
CA GLY A 31 -0.97 2.58 7.02
C GLY A 31 0.17 1.77 6.37
N ALA A 32 1.40 1.94 6.83
CA ALA A 32 2.59 1.23 6.35
C ALA A 32 3.57 0.90 7.49
N VAL A 33 4.29 -0.23 7.36
CA VAL A 33 5.29 -0.73 8.32
C VAL A 33 6.69 -0.51 7.77
N PRO A 34 7.59 0.20 8.48
CA PRO A 34 8.97 0.40 8.04
C PRO A 34 9.77 -0.92 7.97
N VAL A 35 10.44 -1.14 6.85
CA VAL A 35 11.34 -2.28 6.59
C VAL A 35 12.71 -1.75 6.16
N PRO A 36 13.71 -1.75 7.06
CA PRO A 36 15.08 -1.43 6.69
C PRO A 36 15.69 -2.58 5.89
N LEU A 37 16.44 -2.27 4.83
CA LEU A 37 17.19 -3.27 4.08
C LEU A 37 18.62 -3.36 4.61
N PRO A 38 19.06 -4.53 5.09
CA PRO A 38 20.38 -4.67 5.70
C PRO A 38 21.46 -4.74 4.61
N LEU A 39 22.01 -3.59 4.24
CA LEU A 39 23.10 -3.48 3.25
C LEU A 39 24.50 -3.47 3.91
N GLU A 40 24.56 -3.60 5.23
CA GLU A 40 25.80 -3.57 6.01
C GLU A 40 26.70 -4.76 5.66
N ALA A 41 26.13 -5.92 5.34
CA ALA A 41 26.90 -7.08 4.92
C ALA A 41 27.70 -6.85 3.62
N VAL A 42 27.15 -6.02 2.72
CA VAL A 42 27.80 -5.65 1.45
C VAL A 42 28.96 -4.67 1.71
N GLU A 43 28.77 -3.72 2.63
CA GLU A 43 29.83 -2.79 3.05
C GLU A 43 31.05 -3.53 3.59
N HIS A 44 30.82 -4.49 4.49
CA HIS A 44 31.89 -5.25 5.13
C HIS A 44 32.61 -6.19 4.15
N SER A 45 31.90 -6.70 3.14
CA SER A 45 32.47 -7.65 2.18
C SER A 45 33.24 -6.96 1.05
N LEU A 46 32.76 -5.81 0.58
CA LEU A 46 33.35 -5.07 -0.54
C LEU A 46 34.22 -3.89 -0.08
N ASN A 47 34.28 -3.60 1.22
CA ASN A 47 35.02 -2.49 1.83
C ASN A 47 34.72 -1.12 1.18
N VAL A 48 33.46 -0.93 0.77
CA VAL A 48 32.92 0.30 0.19
C VAL A 48 31.76 0.81 1.05
N LYS A 49 31.56 2.12 1.10
CA LYS A 49 30.35 2.70 1.72
C LYS A 49 29.14 2.35 0.85
N ALA A 50 28.16 1.64 1.41
CA ALA A 50 26.94 1.28 0.70
C ALA A 50 25.89 2.38 0.86
N PRO A 51 24.93 2.46 -0.07
CA PRO A 51 23.75 3.27 0.12
C PRO A 51 22.89 2.71 1.27
N LYS A 52 22.16 3.59 1.96
CA LYS A 52 21.10 3.19 2.90
C LYS A 52 19.78 3.15 2.16
N LEU A 53 19.05 2.05 2.29
CA LEU A 53 17.75 1.86 1.67
C LEU A 53 16.75 1.38 2.73
N GLY A 54 15.65 2.13 2.86
CA GLY A 54 14.51 1.75 3.69
C GLY A 54 13.23 1.85 2.86
N GLY A 55 12.37 0.86 2.98
CA GLY A 55 11.04 0.86 2.38
C GLY A 55 9.96 0.72 3.43
N GLU A 56 8.71 0.77 3.01
CA GLU A 56 7.57 0.49 3.88
C GLU A 56 6.65 -0.57 3.25
N LEU A 57 6.02 -1.40 4.08
CA LEU A 57 5.04 -2.39 3.64
C LEU A 57 3.62 -1.90 3.92
N PRO A 58 2.72 -1.87 2.91
CA PRO A 58 1.38 -1.34 3.11
C PRO A 58 0.48 -2.37 3.79
N LEU A 59 -0.38 -1.90 4.68
CA LEU A 59 -1.44 -2.71 5.28
C LEU A 59 -2.72 -2.52 4.48
N LEU A 60 -3.31 -3.64 4.01
CA LEU A 60 -4.57 -3.61 3.28
C LEU A 60 -5.74 -3.73 4.25
N MET A 61 -6.67 -2.78 4.19
CA MET A 61 -7.87 -2.75 5.01
C MET A 61 -9.12 -2.71 4.13
N PRO A 62 -9.91 -3.80 4.06
CA PRO A 62 -11.21 -3.78 3.39
C PRO A 62 -12.15 -2.77 4.03
N GLY A 63 -12.74 -1.89 3.22
CA GLY A 63 -13.81 -0.99 3.63
C GLY A 63 -15.19 -1.56 3.32
N ALA A 64 -16.25 -0.82 3.69
CA ALA A 64 -17.62 -1.16 3.32
C ALA A 64 -17.95 -0.65 1.89
N PRO A 65 -18.76 -1.36 1.10
CA PRO A 65 -19.13 -0.92 -0.24
C PRO A 65 -19.83 0.44 -0.20
N GLU A 66 -19.47 1.34 -1.13
CA GLU A 66 -20.14 2.63 -1.29
C GLU A 66 -21.50 2.45 -1.99
N GLY A 67 -22.48 2.01 -1.20
CA GLY A 67 -23.86 1.81 -1.62
C GLY A 67 -24.22 0.35 -1.90
N GLY A 68 -25.41 -0.04 -1.45
CA GLY A 68 -26.02 -1.33 -1.77
C GLY A 68 -26.49 -1.42 -3.23
N PRO A 69 -27.23 -2.48 -3.60
CA PRO A 69 -27.73 -2.64 -4.96
C PRO A 69 -28.59 -1.44 -5.38
N LYS A 70 -28.16 -0.72 -6.41
CA LYS A 70 -28.89 0.44 -6.97
C LYS A 70 -29.77 -0.04 -8.12
N TYR A 71 -31.08 -0.02 -7.90
CA TYR A 71 -32.06 -0.26 -8.94
C TYR A 71 -32.30 1.03 -9.71
N VAL A 72 -32.34 0.93 -11.04
CA VAL A 72 -32.60 2.05 -11.94
C VAL A 72 -33.82 1.72 -12.79
N GLU A 73 -34.60 2.74 -13.12
CA GLU A 73 -35.78 2.58 -13.94
C GLU A 73 -35.43 1.96 -15.31
N GLY A 74 -36.29 1.07 -15.80
CA GLY A 74 -36.06 0.35 -17.06
C GLY A 74 -35.07 -0.82 -16.96
N ARG A 75 -34.52 -1.14 -15.78
CA ARG A 75 -33.71 -2.35 -15.56
C ARG A 75 -34.33 -3.25 -14.48
N LEU A 76 -34.34 -4.54 -14.78
CA LEU A 76 -34.81 -5.58 -13.84
C LEU A 76 -33.71 -6.01 -12.86
N LEU A 77 -32.43 -5.82 -13.21
CA LEU A 77 -31.29 -6.08 -12.34
C LEU A 77 -30.69 -4.77 -11.82
N PRO A 78 -30.06 -4.78 -10.64
CA PRO A 78 -29.30 -3.64 -10.15
C PRO A 78 -28.23 -3.20 -11.15
N ALA A 79 -27.96 -1.89 -11.23
CA ALA A 79 -26.91 -1.34 -12.07
C ALA A 79 -25.49 -1.79 -11.66
N SER A 80 -25.34 -2.39 -10.47
CA SER A 80 -24.13 -3.07 -10.02
C SER A 80 -24.54 -4.40 -9.38
N ALA A 81 -24.35 -5.50 -10.11
CA ALA A 81 -24.58 -6.85 -9.62
C ALA A 81 -23.51 -7.25 -8.58
N LEU A 82 -22.25 -6.84 -8.82
CA LEU A 82 -21.18 -6.85 -7.83
C LEU A 82 -20.71 -5.41 -7.60
N PRO A 83 -20.98 -4.81 -6.42
CA PRO A 83 -20.53 -3.45 -6.12
C PRO A 83 -19.01 -3.40 -5.98
N GLN A 84 -18.42 -2.25 -6.29
CA GLN A 84 -17.01 -2.02 -6.01
C GLN A 84 -16.81 -1.82 -4.51
N MET A 85 -15.78 -2.47 -3.96
CA MET A 85 -15.42 -2.38 -2.56
C MET A 85 -14.24 -1.43 -2.41
N PRO A 86 -14.30 -0.41 -1.53
CA PRO A 86 -13.13 0.36 -1.20
C PRO A 86 -12.13 -0.52 -0.45
N LEU A 87 -10.87 -0.47 -0.85
CA LEU A 87 -9.77 -1.10 -0.14
C LEU A 87 -8.80 0.02 0.26
N GLY A 88 -8.71 0.24 1.58
CA GLY A 88 -7.74 1.14 2.17
C GLY A 88 -6.35 0.53 2.04
N ALA A 89 -5.43 1.31 1.50
CA ALA A 89 -4.03 0.95 1.37
C ALA A 89 -3.17 2.19 1.59
N ALA A 90 -1.88 1.99 1.83
CA ALA A 90 -0.88 3.04 1.72
C ALA A 90 -0.04 2.79 0.47
N LEU A 91 0.41 3.88 -0.16
CA LEU A 91 1.54 3.83 -1.07
C LEU A 91 2.81 3.77 -0.20
N PRO A 92 3.66 2.75 -0.38
CA PRO A 92 4.91 2.61 0.37
C PRO A 92 5.80 3.85 0.33
N GLY A 93 6.32 4.25 1.49
CA GLY A 93 7.45 5.17 1.53
C GLY A 93 8.75 4.52 1.05
N LEU A 94 9.67 5.36 0.58
CA LEU A 94 11.02 5.01 0.16
C LEU A 94 11.99 6.05 0.68
N LYS A 95 13.03 5.59 1.37
CA LYS A 95 14.18 6.41 1.75
C LYS A 95 15.45 5.79 1.19
N ALA A 96 16.16 6.57 0.36
CA ALA A 96 17.42 6.17 -0.24
C ALA A 96 18.47 7.25 0.03
N GLU A 97 19.60 6.88 0.65
CA GLU A 97 20.76 7.78 0.83
C GLU A 97 21.98 7.15 0.17
N THR A 98 22.73 7.91 -0.61
CA THR A 98 23.99 7.46 -1.22
C THR A 98 25.14 8.40 -0.85
N PRO A 99 26.34 7.87 -0.52
CA PRO A 99 27.50 8.69 -0.22
C PRO A 99 27.98 9.46 -1.47
N LEU A 100 28.31 10.74 -1.29
CA LEU A 100 28.88 11.57 -2.35
C LEU A 100 30.42 11.54 -2.32
N PRO A 101 31.08 11.58 -3.49
CA PRO A 101 32.51 11.82 -3.56
C PRO A 101 32.81 13.27 -3.12
N ARG A 102 33.93 13.49 -2.42
CA ARG A 102 34.35 14.80 -1.86
C ARG A 102 34.54 15.93 -2.90
N ILE A 103 34.35 15.63 -4.18
CA ILE A 103 34.49 16.56 -5.32
C ILE A 103 33.29 17.53 -5.38
N VAL A 104 32.18 17.23 -4.69
CA VAL A 104 30.92 17.99 -4.76
C VAL A 104 30.90 19.23 -3.84
N GLY A 105 31.90 19.40 -2.96
CA GLY A 105 32.05 20.55 -2.06
C GLY A 105 32.27 20.16 -0.60
N GLU A 106 32.90 21.02 0.20
CA GLU A 106 33.05 20.78 1.64
C GLU A 106 31.70 20.97 2.35
N GLY A 107 31.25 19.95 3.11
CA GLY A 107 30.04 20.00 3.92
C GLY A 107 28.87 19.13 3.47
N PHE A 108 28.94 18.48 2.30
CA PHE A 108 27.91 17.54 1.83
C PHE A 108 28.50 16.13 1.70
N GLU A 109 28.04 15.21 2.55
CA GLU A 109 28.55 13.84 2.59
C GLU A 109 27.64 12.85 1.88
N ARG A 110 26.34 13.15 1.76
CA ARG A 110 25.32 12.27 1.18
C ARG A 110 24.32 13.04 0.34
N VAL A 111 23.77 12.35 -0.65
CA VAL A 111 22.55 12.78 -1.35
C VAL A 111 21.45 11.78 -1.03
N GLY A 112 20.27 12.31 -0.73
CA GLY A 112 19.12 11.54 -0.28
C GLY A 112 17.88 11.82 -1.13
N VAL A 113 17.08 10.77 -1.31
CA VAL A 113 15.68 10.85 -1.71
C VAL A 113 14.85 10.37 -0.54
N ASP A 114 13.89 11.19 -0.13
CA ASP A 114 12.92 10.85 0.90
C ASP A 114 11.51 11.01 0.31
N ALA A 115 10.87 9.88 0.04
CA ALA A 115 9.48 9.79 -0.40
C ALA A 115 8.67 9.16 0.74
N PRO A 116 7.96 9.95 1.56
CA PRO A 116 7.16 9.39 2.65
C PRO A 116 5.98 8.55 2.12
N ALA A 117 5.43 7.67 2.96
CA ALA A 117 4.17 7.00 2.65
C ALA A 117 3.08 8.02 2.27
N ALA A 118 2.26 7.65 1.30
CA ALA A 118 1.11 8.45 0.89
C ALA A 118 -0.17 7.62 0.95
N ASP A 119 -1.30 8.27 1.19
CA ASP A 119 -2.58 7.57 1.19
C ASP A 119 -2.92 7.02 -0.20
N LEU A 120 -3.40 5.77 -0.24
CA LEU A 120 -3.83 5.10 -1.45
C LEU A 120 -5.31 4.72 -1.33
N ARG A 121 -6.17 5.43 -2.06
CA ARG A 121 -7.59 5.08 -2.18
C ARG A 121 -7.79 4.15 -3.36
N THR A 122 -8.30 2.95 -3.10
CA THR A 122 -8.56 1.97 -4.17
C THR A 122 -9.99 1.47 -4.14
N LEU A 123 -10.53 1.15 -5.31
CA LEU A 123 -11.79 0.43 -5.48
C LEU A 123 -11.52 -0.88 -6.21
N THR A 124 -12.07 -1.99 -5.70
CA THR A 124 -12.00 -3.29 -6.38
C THR A 124 -12.75 -3.24 -7.72
N PRO A 125 -12.48 -4.19 -8.62
CA PRO A 125 -13.33 -4.40 -9.78
C PRO A 125 -14.80 -4.61 -9.35
N GLY A 126 -15.72 -4.14 -10.19
CA GLY A 126 -17.16 -4.37 -10.04
C GLY A 126 -17.71 -5.13 -11.23
N LEU A 127 -18.96 -5.56 -11.13
CA LEU A 127 -19.66 -6.27 -12.21
C LEU A 127 -21.06 -5.69 -12.41
N ASN A 128 -21.42 -5.46 -13.66
CA ASN A 128 -22.77 -5.12 -14.09
C ASN A 128 -23.27 -6.21 -15.04
N VAL A 129 -24.50 -6.67 -14.81
CA VAL A 129 -25.15 -7.72 -15.59
C VAL A 129 -26.50 -7.19 -16.00
N GLU A 130 -26.81 -7.27 -17.29
CA GLU A 130 -28.10 -6.90 -17.83
C GLU A 130 -28.99 -8.11 -18.06
N THR A 131 -30.30 -7.93 -17.91
CA THR A 131 -31.26 -9.01 -18.17
C THR A 131 -31.39 -9.32 -19.65
N PRO A 132 -31.65 -10.59 -20.00
CA PRO A 132 -31.89 -11.02 -21.37
C PRO A 132 -33.29 -10.63 -21.88
N LEU A 133 -33.94 -9.64 -21.27
CA LEU A 133 -35.28 -9.16 -21.64
C LEU A 133 -35.20 -7.70 -22.09
N THR A 134 -35.91 -7.37 -23.17
CA THR A 134 -36.12 -5.99 -23.60
C THR A 134 -37.09 -5.26 -22.67
N ALA A 135 -37.19 -3.95 -22.83
CA ALA A 135 -38.31 -3.21 -22.26
C ALA A 135 -39.64 -3.70 -22.88
N PRO A 136 -40.78 -3.51 -22.20
CA PRO A 136 -42.10 -3.75 -22.77
C PRO A 136 -42.27 -3.04 -24.12
N ASP A 137 -42.64 -3.79 -25.16
CA ASP A 137 -42.81 -3.27 -26.52
C ASP A 137 -44.30 -3.03 -26.84
N PRO A 138 -44.74 -1.79 -27.12
CA PRO A 138 -46.13 -1.52 -27.49
C PRO A 138 -46.56 -2.22 -28.78
N ALA A 139 -45.65 -2.53 -29.71
CA ALA A 139 -45.97 -3.28 -30.92
C ALA A 139 -46.25 -4.78 -30.63
N GLY A 140 -45.68 -5.30 -29.53
CA GLY A 140 -45.84 -6.67 -29.04
C GLY A 140 -46.86 -6.82 -27.90
N LEU A 141 -47.89 -5.97 -27.85
CA LEU A 141 -48.89 -5.95 -26.76
C LEU A 141 -48.29 -5.74 -25.35
N GLY A 142 -47.13 -5.06 -25.26
CA GLY A 142 -46.41 -4.84 -24.01
C GLY A 142 -45.58 -6.03 -23.52
N VAL A 143 -45.50 -7.12 -24.30
CA VAL A 143 -44.71 -8.29 -23.95
C VAL A 143 -43.22 -8.04 -24.27
N PRO A 144 -42.29 -8.20 -23.31
CA PRO A 144 -40.87 -8.07 -23.57
C PRO A 144 -40.34 -9.24 -24.42
N SER A 145 -39.42 -8.93 -25.33
CA SER A 145 -38.73 -9.91 -26.17
C SER A 145 -37.39 -10.31 -25.54
N LEU A 146 -36.81 -11.42 -26.02
CA LEU A 146 -35.46 -11.82 -25.63
C LEU A 146 -34.40 -10.96 -26.32
N LYS A 147 -33.35 -10.62 -25.59
CA LYS A 147 -32.13 -10.01 -26.11
C LYS A 147 -30.89 -10.73 -25.57
N ASP A 148 -29.76 -10.54 -26.23
CA ASP A 148 -28.49 -11.10 -25.76
C ASP A 148 -28.13 -10.57 -24.36
N PRO A 149 -27.68 -11.45 -23.44
CA PRO A 149 -27.23 -11.02 -22.13
C PRO A 149 -25.97 -10.17 -22.26
N GLN A 150 -25.93 -9.04 -21.54
CA GLN A 150 -24.77 -8.16 -21.52
C GLN A 150 -24.12 -8.19 -20.14
N VAL A 151 -22.80 -8.23 -20.13
CA VAL A 151 -21.98 -8.20 -18.91
C VAL A 151 -20.88 -7.16 -19.09
N ALA A 152 -20.71 -6.31 -18.10
CA ALA A 152 -19.65 -5.31 -18.07
C ALA A 152 -18.86 -5.42 -16.76
N VAL A 153 -17.54 -5.40 -16.88
CA VAL A 153 -16.62 -5.34 -15.74
C VAL A 153 -16.28 -3.88 -15.51
N LEU A 154 -16.51 -3.40 -14.28
CA LEU A 154 -16.06 -2.08 -13.88
C LEU A 154 -14.58 -2.19 -13.50
N PRO A 155 -13.69 -1.39 -14.13
CA PRO A 155 -12.27 -1.45 -13.83
C PRO A 155 -12.01 -0.98 -12.39
N PRO A 156 -10.95 -1.49 -11.76
CA PRO A 156 -10.52 -0.97 -10.46
C PRO A 156 -10.12 0.50 -10.57
N LEU A 157 -10.31 1.25 -9.49
CA LEU A 157 -9.89 2.66 -9.40
C LEU A 157 -8.73 2.78 -8.42
N LEU A 158 -7.72 3.58 -8.76
CA LEU A 158 -6.55 3.85 -7.93
C LEU A 158 -6.34 5.36 -7.87
N ARG A 159 -6.32 5.94 -6.67
CA ARG A 159 -6.11 7.38 -6.45
C ARG A 159 -5.12 7.62 -5.31
N THR A 160 -4.11 8.43 -5.60
CA THR A 160 -2.97 8.71 -4.71
C THR A 160 -2.42 10.10 -5.04
N ALA A 161 -1.72 10.72 -4.08
CA ALA A 161 -1.03 11.99 -4.25
C ALA A 161 0.36 11.92 -3.58
N PRO A 162 1.35 11.29 -4.24
CA PRO A 162 2.66 11.08 -3.63
C PRO A 162 3.50 12.35 -3.68
N THR A 163 4.39 12.50 -2.71
CA THR A 163 5.41 13.56 -2.69
C THR A 163 6.78 12.93 -2.49
N ALA A 164 7.83 13.64 -2.92
CA ALA A 164 9.21 13.22 -2.71
C ALA A 164 10.09 14.44 -2.56
N ASN A 165 11.03 14.38 -1.64
CA ASN A 165 12.04 15.40 -1.41
C ASN A 165 13.41 14.87 -1.82
N LEU A 166 14.17 15.71 -2.51
CA LEU A 166 15.59 15.50 -2.79
C LEU A 166 16.39 16.45 -1.91
N GLY A 167 17.42 15.93 -1.25
CA GLY A 167 18.24 16.70 -0.33
C GLY A 167 19.72 16.30 -0.37
N LEU A 168 20.57 17.25 -0.04
CA LEU A 168 21.97 17.03 0.30
C LEU A 168 22.10 17.06 1.82
N VAL A 169 22.83 16.11 2.39
CA VAL A 169 23.05 15.95 3.84
C VAL A 169 24.53 15.86 4.15
#